data_AF-A0A2T2X8G5-F1
#
_entry.id   AF-A0A2T2X8G5-F1
#
_cell.length_a   1.000
_cell.length_b   1.000
_cell.length_c   1.000
_cell.angle_alpha   90.00
_cell.angle_beta   90.00
_cell.angle_gamma   90.00
#
_symmetry.space_group_name_H-M   'P 1'
#
loop_
_entity.id
_entity.type
_entity.pdbx_description
1 polymer ?
#
loop_
_entity_poly.entity_id
_entity_poly.type
_entity_poly.pdbx_seq_one_letter_code
_entity_poly.pdbx_strand_id
1 'polypeptide(L)'
;MLVCYEARPTGFEMTRLLDEPGVACQVIAPGLVPREATDRVKTDRRDARKLARALRADSLTPIRIPARLEEAFRDLIRTRTRPEVLLFSPRTPTVLGKRRTTPEC
;
A
#
# COMPACT_ATOMS: atom_id res chain seq x y z
N MET A 1 9.87 -15.96 1.41
CA MET A 1 8.42 -15.89 1.06
C MET A 1 8.20 -14.61 0.27
N LEU A 2 7.48 -14.66 -0.84
CA LEU A 2 7.24 -13.50 -1.72
C LEU A 2 5.74 -13.17 -1.72
N VAL A 3 5.41 -11.89 -1.55
CA VAL A 3 4.03 -11.38 -1.47
C VAL A 3 3.80 -10.34 -2.56
N CYS A 4 2.59 -10.23 -3.07
CA CYS A 4 2.18 -9.21 -4.02
C CYS A 4 1.12 -8.28 -3.41
N TYR A 5 1.21 -6.99 -3.73
CA TYR A 5 0.29 -5.96 -3.29
C TYR A 5 -0.16 -5.08 -4.47
N GLU A 6 -1.46 -4.95 -4.70
CA GLU A 6 -2.02 -3.99 -5.68
C GLU A 6 -1.93 -2.58 -5.07
N ALA A 7 -1.26 -1.66 -5.76
CA ALA A 7 -1.09 -0.29 -5.31
C ALA A 7 -2.46 0.38 -5.17
N ARG A 8 -2.70 0.96 -4.00
CA ARG A 8 -3.97 1.63 -3.69
C ARG A 8 -3.77 3.15 -3.59
N PRO A 9 -4.85 3.93 -3.78
CA PRO A 9 -4.84 5.37 -3.55
C PRO A 9 -4.51 5.77 -2.10
N THR A 10 -4.52 4.82 -1.17
CA THR A 10 -4.18 4.99 0.24
C THR A 10 -2.69 4.86 0.54
N GLY A 11 -1.85 4.68 -0.50
CA GLY A 11 -0.41 4.70 -0.37
C GLY A 11 0.28 3.35 -0.34
N PHE A 12 1.51 3.33 0.18
CA PHE A 12 2.42 2.17 0.15
C PHE A 12 2.80 1.62 1.54
N GLU A 13 2.07 2.01 2.60
CA GLU A 13 2.38 1.58 3.98
C GLU A 13 2.40 0.05 4.15
N MET A 14 1.53 -0.69 3.43
CA MET A 14 1.51 -2.16 3.51
C MET A 14 2.87 -2.78 3.18
N THR A 15 3.55 -2.24 2.17
CA THR A 15 4.86 -2.75 1.76
C THR A 15 5.97 -2.42 2.73
N ARG A 16 5.86 -1.28 3.42
CA ARG A 16 6.79 -0.86 4.47
C ARG A 16 6.63 -1.73 5.72
N LEU A 17 5.38 -2.04 6.09
CA LEU A 17 5.08 -2.95 7.19
C LEU A 17 5.55 -4.38 6.94
N LEU A 18 5.58 -4.83 5.68
CA LEU A 18 6.09 -6.14 5.30
C LEU A 18 7.62 -6.18 5.20
N ASP A 19 8.26 -5.03 5.00
CA ASP A 19 9.72 -4.91 4.98
C ASP A 19 10.34 -5.08 6.37
N GLU A 20 9.68 -4.58 7.43
CA GLU A 20 10.12 -4.75 8.83
C GLU A 20 10.41 -6.21 9.23
N PRO A 21 9.53 -7.19 8.93
CA PRO A 21 9.80 -8.61 9.16
C PRO A 21 10.64 -9.29 8.05
N GLY A 22 11.14 -8.55 7.06
CA GLY A 22 11.96 -9.09 5.96
C GLY A 22 11.17 -9.87 4.90
N VAL A 23 9.88 -9.57 4.73
CA VAL A 23 9.03 -10.22 3.72
C VAL A 23 9.12 -9.45 2.41
N ALA A 24 9.68 -10.08 1.38
CA ALA A 24 9.74 -9.49 0.04
C ALA A 24 8.34 -9.23 -0.51
N CYS A 25 8.06 -7.97 -0.87
CA CYS A 25 6.77 -7.53 -1.38
C CYS A 25 6.90 -6.84 -2.75
N GLN A 26 6.25 -7.40 -3.77
CA GLN A 26 6.12 -6.77 -5.08
C GLN A 26 4.86 -5.89 -5.13
N VAL A 27 5.04 -4.63 -5.50
CA VAL A 27 3.92 -3.69 -5.68
C VAL A 27 3.54 -3.63 -7.14
N ILE A 28 2.26 -3.83 -7.44
CA ILE A 28 1.73 -3.88 -8.80
C ILE A 28 0.77 -2.71 -9.01
N ALA A 29 0.90 -1.99 -10.13
CA ALA A 29 -0.08 -0.98 -10.48
C ALA A 29 -1.41 -1.64 -10.90
N PRO A 30 -2.59 -1.08 -10.54
CA PRO A 30 -3.89 -1.67 -10.90
C PRO A 30 -4.09 -1.90 -12.41
N GLY A 31 -3.44 -1.09 -13.26
CA GLY A 31 -3.49 -1.21 -14.72
C GLY A 31 -2.53 -2.24 -15.30
N LEU A 32 -1.61 -2.79 -14.50
CA LEU A 32 -0.66 -3.84 -14.90
C LEU A 32 -1.10 -5.23 -14.47
N VAL A 33 -2.19 -5.33 -13.68
CA VAL A 33 -2.78 -6.61 -13.33
C VAL A 33 -3.54 -7.15 -14.55
N PRO A 34 -3.18 -8.35 -15.07
CA PRO A 34 -3.92 -8.95 -16.18
C PRO A 34 -5.39 -9.14 -15.81
N ARG A 35 -6.30 -8.52 -16.56
CA ARG A 35 -7.75 -8.65 -16.37
C ARG A 35 -8.39 -9.14 -17.67
N GLU A 36 -9.24 -10.14 -17.53
CA GLU A 36 -10.08 -10.65 -18.63
C GLU A 36 -11.18 -9.64 -18.94
N ALA A 37 -11.49 -9.42 -20.22
CA ALA A 37 -12.51 -8.45 -20.65
C ALA A 37 -13.93 -8.73 -20.09
N THR A 38 -14.21 -9.99 -19.75
CA THR A 38 -15.49 -10.45 -19.19
C THR A 38 -15.55 -10.32 -17.66
N ASP A 39 -14.44 -10.02 -17.00
CA ASP A 39 -14.34 -10.00 -15.55
C ASP A 39 -14.81 -8.67 -14.96
N ARG A 40 -16.13 -8.53 -14.83
CA ARG A 40 -16.78 -7.30 -14.33
C ARG A 40 -16.99 -7.27 -12.82
N VAL A 41 -16.82 -8.40 -12.12
CA VAL A 41 -17.11 -8.52 -10.69
C VAL A 41 -15.81 -8.47 -9.89
N LYS A 42 -15.47 -7.27 -9.39
CA LYS A 42 -14.37 -7.10 -8.43
C LYS A 42 -14.84 -7.53 -7.04
N THR A 43 -14.18 -8.54 -6.49
CA THR A 43 -14.28 -8.91 -5.06
C THR A 43 -12.87 -9.15 -4.55
N ASP A 44 -12.58 -8.72 -3.34
CA ASP A 44 -11.21 -8.80 -2.78
C ASP A 44 -10.67 -10.23 -2.79
N ARG A 45 -11.53 -11.21 -2.51
CA ARG A 45 -11.16 -12.64 -2.53
C ARG A 45 -10.78 -13.14 -3.92
N ARG A 46 -11.47 -12.70 -4.97
CA ARG A 46 -11.15 -13.10 -6.36
C ARG A 46 -9.89 -12.38 -6.84
N ASP A 47 -9.74 -11.11 -6.51
CA ASP A 47 -8.58 -10.30 -6.88
C ASP A 47 -7.30 -10.83 -6.22
N ALA A 48 -7.34 -11.15 -4.91
CA ALA A 48 -6.23 -11.79 -4.21
C ALA A 48 -5.82 -13.13 -4.83
N ARG A 49 -6.79 -13.98 -5.21
CA ARG A 49 -6.51 -15.25 -5.90
C ARG A 49 -5.87 -15.05 -7.28
N LYS A 50 -6.29 -14.02 -8.03
CA LYS A 50 -5.72 -13.68 -9.33
C LYS A 50 -4.28 -13.22 -9.18
N LEU A 51 -4.03 -12.28 -8.26
CA LEU A 51 -2.70 -11.81 -7.94
C LEU A 51 -1.77 -12.94 -7.51
N ALA A 52 -2.24 -13.86 -6.65
CA ALA A 52 -1.45 -15.02 -6.24
C ALA A 52 -1.11 -15.95 -7.42
N ARG A 53 -2.05 -16.16 -8.37
CA ARG A 53 -1.79 -16.95 -9.58
C ARG A 53 -0.81 -16.27 -10.52
N ALA A 54 -0.96 -14.96 -10.73
CA ALA A 54 -0.06 -14.18 -11.56
C ALA A 54 1.36 -14.08 -10.96
N LEU A 55 1.46 -13.94 -9.63
CA LEU A 55 2.74 -13.97 -8.92
C LEU A 55 3.44 -15.32 -9.07
N ARG A 56 2.68 -16.43 -8.95
CA ARG A 56 3.23 -17.77 -9.16
C ARG A 56 3.70 -17.99 -10.60
N ALA A 57 3.04 -17.37 -11.57
CA ALA A 57 3.38 -17.44 -12.99
C ALA A 57 4.48 -16.45 -13.40
N ASP A 58 5.01 -15.66 -12.45
CA ASP A 58 5.98 -14.58 -12.67
C ASP A 58 5.54 -13.59 -13.77
N SER A 59 4.22 -13.43 -13.94
CA SER A 59 3.61 -12.59 -14.98
C SER A 59 3.26 -11.19 -14.50
N LEU A 60 3.69 -10.82 -13.30
CA LEU A 60 3.46 -9.52 -12.70
C LEU A 60 4.63 -8.59 -12.97
N THR A 61 4.33 -7.35 -13.36
CA THR A 61 5.34 -6.29 -13.49
C THR A 61 5.33 -5.41 -12.25
N PRO A 62 6.36 -5.49 -11.37
CA PRO A 62 6.42 -4.65 -10.20
C PRO A 62 6.75 -3.20 -10.57
N ILE A 63 6.20 -2.26 -9.80
CA ILE A 63 6.49 -0.83 -9.89
C ILE A 63 7.42 -0.39 -8.77
N ARG A 64 8.19 0.68 -9.02
CA ARG A 64 8.97 1.34 -7.98
C ARG A 64 8.06 1.98 -6.94
N ILE A 65 8.33 1.71 -5.67
CA ILE A 65 7.68 2.35 -4.54
C ILE A 65 8.26 3.77 -4.37
N PRO A 66 7.43 4.83 -4.34
CA PRO A 66 7.88 6.18 -4.04
C PRO A 66 8.33 6.29 -2.58
N ALA A 67 9.37 7.11 -2.35
CA ALA A 67 9.75 7.51 -1.00
C ALA A 67 8.60 8.30 -0.34
N ARG A 68 8.58 8.34 1.00
CA ARG A 68 7.51 9.04 1.76
C ARG A 68 7.32 10.49 1.31
N LEU A 69 8.41 11.18 1.00
CA LEU A 69 8.36 12.57 0.53
C LEU A 69 7.71 12.67 -0.87
N GLU A 70 8.07 11.79 -1.81
CA GLU A 70 7.48 11.75 -3.15
C GLU A 70 5.98 11.42 -3.10
N GLU A 71 5.58 10.52 -2.21
CA GLU A 71 4.18 10.18 -1.95
C GLU A 71 3.41 11.37 -1.40
N ALA A 72 3.95 12.07 -0.39
CA ALA A 72 3.33 13.27 0.16
C ALA A 72 3.13 14.38 -0.89
N PHE A 73 4.10 14.58 -1.78
CA PHE A 73 3.95 15.51 -2.90
C PHE A 73 2.83 15.09 -3.87
N ARG A 74 2.74 13.79 -4.21
CA ARG A 74 1.65 13.28 -5.06
C ARG A 74 0.29 13.45 -4.41
N ASP A 75 0.18 13.19 -3.11
CA ASP A 75 -1.06 13.34 -2.35
C ASP A 75 -1.50 14.79 -2.27
N LEU A 76 -0.55 15.72 -2.10
CA LEU A 76 -0.82 17.16 -2.14
C LEU A 76 -1.43 17.57 -3.50
N ILE A 77 -0.83 17.13 -4.61
CA ILE A 77 -1.32 17.42 -5.97
C ILE A 77 -2.71 16.80 -6.18
N ARG A 78 -2.92 15.57 -5.71
CA ARG A 78 -4.19 14.85 -5.84
C ARG A 78 -5.32 15.52 -5.06
N THR A 79 -5.02 16.01 -3.87
CA THR A 79 -5.98 16.76 -3.03
C THR A 79 -6.31 18.11 -3.65
N ARG A 80 -5.33 18.81 -4.23
CA ARG A 80 -5.55 20.11 -4.88
C ARG A 80 -6.45 20.00 -6.12
N THR A 81 -6.36 18.88 -6.84
CA THR A 81 -7.11 18.65 -8.09
C THR A 81 -8.46 17.97 -7.87
N ARG A 82 -8.78 17.56 -6.63
CA ARG A 82 -10.00 16.81 -6.32
C ARG A 82 -10.42 17.02 -4.85
N PRO A 83 -11.52 17.74 -4.55
CA PRO A 83 -11.90 18.08 -3.17
C PRO A 83 -12.36 16.89 -2.30
N GLU A 84 -12.66 15.72 -2.88
CA GLU A 84 -13.23 14.57 -2.15
C GLU A 84 -12.22 13.73 -1.33
N VAL A 85 -10.90 13.94 -1.49
CA VAL A 85 -9.88 13.02 -0.95
C VAL A 85 -9.66 13.19 0.58
N LEU A 86 -10.26 14.21 1.19
CA LEU A 86 -10.15 14.52 2.63
C LEU A 86 -10.87 13.52 3.57
N LEU A 87 -11.65 12.57 3.05
CA LEU A 87 -12.32 11.56 3.88
C LEU A 87 -11.39 10.45 4.41
N PHE A 88 -10.12 10.38 3.97
CA PHE A 88 -9.15 9.44 4.51
C PHE A 88 -7.96 10.19 5.13
N SER A 89 -8.13 10.62 6.38
CA SER A 89 -7.09 11.25 7.19
C SER A 89 -5.91 10.28 7.39
N PRO A 90 -4.65 10.69 7.08
CA PRO A 90 -3.50 9.96 7.57
C PRO A 90 -3.44 10.16 9.09
N ARG A 91 -3.71 9.09 9.85
CA ARG A 91 -3.44 9.09 11.29
C ARG A 91 -1.98 9.50 11.48
N THR A 92 -1.78 10.62 12.17
CA THR A 92 -0.51 11.03 12.74
C THR A 92 0.09 9.84 13.52
N PRO A 93 1.41 9.57 13.41
CA PRO A 93 2.04 8.63 14.31
C PRO A 93 1.91 9.23 15.72
N THR A 94 1.16 8.54 16.57
CA THR A 94 1.17 8.80 18.01
C THR A 94 2.60 8.57 18.48
N VAL A 95 3.34 9.64 18.74
CA VAL A 95 4.58 9.55 19.50
C VAL A 95 4.19 9.21 20.94
N LEU A 96 4.30 7.92 21.26
CA LEU A 96 4.34 7.42 22.62
C LEU A 96 5.57 8.02 23.31
N GLY A 97 5.35 8.88 24.30
CA GLY A 97 6.44 9.57 24.99
C GLY A 97 6.05 10.19 26.33
N LYS A 98 5.20 9.54 27.13
CA LYS A 98 5.15 9.86 28.57
C LYS A 98 6.32 9.14 29.24
N ARG A 99 7.37 9.92 29.57
CA ARG A 99 8.47 9.49 30.44
C ARG A 99 7.85 8.94 31.73
N ARG A 100 8.07 7.67 32.03
CA ARG A 100 7.86 7.13 33.37
C ARG A 100 9.01 7.67 34.23
N THR A 101 8.72 8.68 35.03
CA THR A 101 9.54 8.98 36.20
C THR A 101 9.38 7.82 37.17
N THR A 102 10.48 7.10 37.44
CA THR A 102 10.60 6.19 38.57
C THR A 102 10.46 6.97 39.87
N PRO A 103 9.78 6.45 40.91
CA PRO A 103 9.92 6.99 42.24
C PRO A 103 11.23 6.45 42.85
N GLU A 104 12.20 7.34 43.08
CA GLU A 104 13.27 7.12 44.04
C GLU A 104 12.92 7.94 45.30
N CYS A 105 12.91 7.24 46.44
CA CYS A 105 12.78 7.67 47.85
C CYS A 105 11.61 8.57 48.28
#